data_AF-A0A972UM09-F1
#
_entry.id   AF-A0A972UM09-F1
#
_cell.length_a   1.000
_cell.length_b   1.000
_cell.length_c   1.000
_cell.angle_alpha   90.00
_cell.angle_beta   90.00
_cell.angle_gamma   90.00
#
_symmetry.space_group_name_H-M   'P 1'
#
loop_
_entity.id
_entity.type
_entity.pdbx_description
1 polymer ?
#
loop_
_entity_poly.entity_id
_entity_poly.type
_entity_poly.pdbx_seq_one_letter_code
_entity_poly.pdbx_strand_id
1 'polypeptide(L)'
;MAAAVALRGSDGQGVWADERIGLGHDLLAIIDLTDAAAQSAADRSGELHIVYKCEIYNHRELCAELIGLGHWFKNQSDWEVLIEGYKRWGLDVLQLFNGMSAFA
;
A
#
# COMPACT_ATOMS: atom_id res chain seq x y z
N MET A 1 -15.08 -7.05 -11.95
CA MET A 1 -15.31 -6.95 -10.49
C MET A 1 -14.89 -5.60 -9.94
N ALA A 2 -13.66 -5.12 -10.19
CA ALA A 2 -13.22 -3.79 -9.74
C ALA A 2 -14.19 -2.66 -10.14
N ALA A 3 -14.69 -2.63 -11.38
CA ALA A 3 -15.67 -1.62 -11.83
C ALA A 3 -16.96 -1.51 -10.99
N ALA A 4 -17.31 -2.53 -10.19
CA ALA A 4 -18.47 -2.47 -9.29
C ALA A 4 -18.24 -1.54 -8.08
N VAL A 5 -17.00 -1.18 -7.77
CA VAL A 5 -16.64 -0.27 -6.68
C VAL A 5 -16.12 1.10 -7.16
N ALA A 6 -16.30 1.42 -8.45
CA ALA A 6 -15.79 2.64 -9.09
C ALA A 6 -16.25 3.95 -8.41
N LEU A 7 -17.45 3.97 -7.83
CA LEU A 7 -17.96 5.14 -7.08
C LEU A 7 -17.18 5.42 -5.78
N ARG A 8 -16.29 4.52 -5.36
CA ARG A 8 -15.46 4.68 -4.15
C ARG A 8 -14.08 5.28 -4.46
N GLY A 9 -13.82 5.66 -5.71
CA GLY A 9 -12.55 6.21 -6.18
C GLY A 9 -12.60 6.52 -7.68
N SER A 10 -13.08 7.72 -8.02
CA SER A 10 -13.20 8.17 -9.41
C SER A 10 -11.91 8.71 -10.01
N ASP A 11 -10.85 8.85 -9.21
CA ASP A 11 -9.64 9.58 -9.58
C ASP A 11 -8.62 8.68 -10.28
N GLY A 12 -8.73 7.36 -10.09
CA GLY A 12 -7.90 6.40 -10.79
C GLY A 12 -8.42 4.97 -10.62
N GLN A 13 -8.10 4.10 -11.58
CA GLN A 13 -8.38 2.67 -11.49
C GLN A 13 -7.08 1.90 -11.74
N GLY A 14 -6.85 0.83 -11.00
CA GLY A 14 -5.69 -0.03 -11.19
C GLY A 14 -6.06 -1.50 -11.08
N VAL A 15 -5.55 -2.30 -12.02
CA VAL A 15 -5.67 -3.76 -11.99
C VAL A 15 -4.29 -4.35 -12.23
N TRP A 16 -3.86 -5.22 -11.33
CA TRP A 16 -2.72 -6.10 -11.49
C TRP A 16 -3.22 -7.54 -11.58
N ALA A 17 -2.64 -8.35 -12.45
CA ALA A 17 -2.99 -9.76 -12.53
C ALA A 17 -1.80 -10.61 -12.99
N ASP A 18 -1.72 -11.82 -12.44
CA ASP A 18 -0.87 -12.90 -12.92
C ASP A 18 -1.75 -14.06 -13.45
N GLU A 19 -1.16 -15.25 -13.66
CA GLU A 19 -1.88 -16.41 -14.17
C GLU A 19 -2.99 -16.95 -13.24
N ARG A 20 -2.97 -16.61 -11.95
CA ARG A 20 -3.80 -17.22 -10.89
C ARG A 20 -4.57 -16.20 -10.06
N ILE A 21 -4.07 -14.98 -9.95
CA ILE A 21 -4.53 -13.95 -9.03
C ILE A 21 -4.71 -12.64 -9.80
N GLY A 22 -5.79 -11.92 -9.48
CA GLY A 22 -6.01 -10.55 -9.92
C GLY A 22 -6.32 -9.66 -8.73
N LEU A 23 -5.64 -8.53 -8.65
CA LEU A 23 -5.84 -7.46 -7.68
C LEU A 23 -6.40 -6.24 -8.41
N GLY A 24 -7.46 -5.63 -7.87
CA GLY A 24 -8.08 -4.45 -8.46
C GLY A 24 -8.41 -3.42 -7.40
N HIS A 25 -8.14 -2.15 -7.68
CA HIS A 25 -8.48 -1.04 -6.82
C HIS A 25 -9.05 0.15 -7.62
N ASP A 26 -9.85 0.96 -6.91
CA ASP A 26 -10.31 2.27 -7.35
C ASP A 26 -9.81 3.32 -6.36
N LEU A 27 -9.04 4.27 -6.88
CA LEU A 27 -8.32 5.32 -6.16
C LEU A 27 -9.23 6.52 -5.94
N LEU A 28 -9.31 6.94 -4.67
CA LEU A 28 -9.74 8.28 -4.29
C LEU A 28 -8.49 9.03 -3.81
N ALA A 29 -8.03 10.00 -4.58
CA ALA A 29 -6.80 10.74 -4.29
C ALA A 29 -7.11 11.86 -3.26
N ILE A 30 -6.57 11.74 -2.05
CA ILE A 30 -6.83 12.70 -0.96
C ILE A 30 -5.57 13.45 -0.53
N ILE A 31 -4.45 12.72 -0.34
CA ILE A 31 -3.21 13.28 0.21
C ILE A 31 -2.20 13.55 -0.89
N ASP A 32 -1.87 12.53 -1.68
CA ASP A 32 -1.02 12.65 -2.86
C ASP A 32 -1.89 12.57 -4.11
N LEU A 33 -1.96 13.69 -4.83
CA LEU A 33 -2.77 13.85 -6.06
C LEU A 33 -1.96 13.56 -7.33
N THR A 34 -0.71 13.12 -7.19
CA THR A 34 0.13 12.79 -8.34
C THR A 34 -0.13 11.35 -8.81
N ASP A 35 0.21 11.06 -10.07
CA ASP A 35 0.11 9.70 -10.61
C ASP A 35 0.99 8.69 -9.86
N ALA A 36 1.99 9.16 -9.09
CA ALA A 36 2.82 8.32 -8.24
C ALA A 36 2.06 7.74 -7.04
N ALA A 37 0.88 8.29 -6.73
CA ALA A 37 -0.03 7.79 -5.71
C ALA A 37 -0.92 6.63 -6.18
N ALA A 38 -0.79 6.18 -7.44
CA ALA A 38 -1.58 5.07 -7.97
C ALA A 38 -1.37 3.78 -7.14
N GLN A 39 -2.43 3.29 -6.49
CA GLN A 39 -2.37 2.34 -5.36
C GLN A 39 -2.29 0.86 -5.78
N SER A 40 -1.66 0.56 -6.91
CA SER A 40 -1.16 -0.78 -7.21
C SER A 40 0.36 -0.71 -7.22
N ALA A 41 0.97 -1.17 -6.14
CA ALA A 41 2.40 -1.09 -5.98
C ALA A 41 3.01 -2.48 -5.84
N ALA A 42 4.21 -2.61 -6.39
CA ALA A 42 5.06 -3.74 -6.13
C ALA A 42 6.20 -3.29 -5.21
N ASP A 43 6.68 -4.19 -4.37
CA ASP A 43 7.92 -3.97 -3.66
C ASP A 43 9.10 -3.86 -4.66
N ARG A 44 10.27 -3.47 -4.16
CA ARG A 44 11.46 -3.29 -5.00
C ARG A 44 11.84 -4.56 -5.79
N SER A 45 11.62 -5.75 -5.21
CA SER A 45 11.92 -7.02 -5.89
C SER A 45 10.88 -7.39 -6.95
N GLY A 46 9.66 -6.87 -6.84
CA GLY A 46 8.53 -7.25 -7.68
C GLY A 46 7.88 -8.57 -7.24
N GLU A 47 8.24 -9.11 -6.08
CA GLU A 47 7.67 -10.35 -5.56
C GLU A 47 6.41 -10.11 -4.73
N LEU A 48 6.32 -8.95 -4.08
CA LEU A 48 5.15 -8.57 -3.29
C LEU A 48 4.38 -7.48 -4.03
N HIS A 49 3.13 -7.78 -4.32
CA HIS A 49 2.16 -6.83 -4.86
C HIS A 49 1.15 -6.48 -3.79
N ILE A 50 0.71 -5.22 -3.78
CA ILE A 50 -0.31 -4.75 -2.86
C ILE A 50 -1.35 -3.92 -3.59
N VAL A 51 -2.61 -4.16 -3.27
CA VAL A 51 -3.66 -3.15 -3.35
C VAL A 51 -3.98 -2.67 -1.96
N TYR A 52 -4.03 -1.36 -1.79
CA TYR A 52 -4.15 -0.73 -0.50
C TYR A 52 -5.29 0.30 -0.54
N LYS A 53 -5.94 0.53 0.60
CA LYS A 53 -6.93 1.58 0.78
C LYS A 53 -6.96 2.01 2.24
N CYS A 54 -7.14 3.32 2.44
CA CYS A 54 -7.11 4.04 3.72
C CYS A 54 -5.67 4.37 4.17
N GLU A 55 -5.42 4.58 5.47
CA GLU A 55 -4.22 5.30 5.94
C GLU A 55 -3.66 4.75 7.26
N ILE A 56 -2.33 4.61 7.31
CA ILE A 56 -1.57 4.33 8.55
C ILE A 56 -1.06 5.67 9.09
N TYR A 57 -1.71 6.19 10.13
CA TYR A 57 -1.41 7.52 10.67
C TYR A 57 0.00 7.61 11.27
N ASN A 58 0.49 6.53 11.85
CA ASN A 58 1.85 6.46 12.39
C ASN A 58 2.91 5.98 11.37
N HIS A 59 2.63 6.03 10.06
CA HIS A 59 3.56 5.55 9.04
C HIS A 59 4.94 6.22 9.11
N ARG A 60 5.02 7.51 9.46
CA ARG A 60 6.30 8.24 9.55
C ARG A 60 7.21 7.69 10.66
N GLU A 61 6.63 7.29 11.79
CA GLU A 61 7.35 6.71 12.92
C GLU A 61 7.87 5.32 12.56
N LEU A 62 7.00 4.48 12.00
CA LEU A 62 7.35 3.13 11.55
C LEU A 62 8.35 3.15 10.40
N CYS A 63 8.24 4.11 9.49
CA CYS A 63 9.22 4.33 8.42
C CYS A 63 10.60 4.64 9.00
N ALA A 64 10.69 5.54 9.99
CA ALA A 64 11.95 5.86 10.66
C ALA A 64 12.57 4.63 11.36
N GLU A 65 11.74 3.82 12.03
CA GLU A 65 12.18 2.57 12.64
C GLU A 65 12.71 1.57 11.60
N LEU A 66 11.96 1.34 10.53
CA LEU A 66 12.35 0.43 9.45
C LEU A 66 13.63 0.88 8.74
N ILE A 67 13.79 2.18 8.48
CA ILE A 67 15.05 2.74 7.95
C ILE A 67 16.20 2.47 8.92
N GLY A 68 15.99 2.65 10.23
CA GLY A 68 16.97 2.33 11.26
C GLY A 68 17.35 0.84 11.30
N LEU A 69 16.43 -0.03 10.89
CA LEU A 69 16.63 -1.48 10.75
C LEU A 69 17.24 -1.89 9.39
N GLY A 70 17.50 -0.93 8.49
CA GLY A 70 18.16 -1.16 7.19
C GLY A 70 17.21 -1.36 6.01
N HIS A 71 15.91 -1.10 6.18
CA HIS A 71 14.94 -1.15 5.07
C HIS A 71 15.09 0.07 4.16
N TRP A 72 14.70 -0.11 2.90
CA TRP A 72 14.77 0.93 1.87
C TRP A 72 13.36 1.36 1.45
N PHE A 73 13.18 2.67 1.24
CA PHE A 73 11.91 3.29 0.83
C PHE A 73 12.12 4.13 -0.43
N LYS A 74 11.15 4.12 -1.35
CA LYS A 74 11.18 4.96 -2.55
C LYS A 74 10.54 6.31 -2.27
N ASN A 75 9.35 6.30 -1.67
CA ASN A 75 8.57 7.51 -1.42
C ASN A 75 8.08 7.63 0.03
N GLN A 76 8.37 6.64 0.89
CA GLN A 76 8.00 6.65 2.32
C GLN A 76 6.49 6.75 2.55
N SER A 77 5.69 6.33 1.56
CA SER A 77 4.24 6.25 1.70
C SER A 77 3.85 5.19 2.73
N ASP A 78 2.65 5.34 3.27
CA ASP A 78 2.08 4.39 4.22
C ASP A 78 1.94 2.97 3.67
N TRP A 79 1.60 2.81 2.39
CA TRP A 79 1.61 1.49 1.74
C TRP A 79 3.01 0.86 1.68
N GLU A 80 4.07 1.66 1.51
CA GLU A 80 5.46 1.16 1.57
C GLU A 80 5.80 0.67 2.97
N VAL A 81 5.36 1.40 4.00
CA VAL A 81 5.53 1.00 5.41
C VAL A 81 4.85 -0.34 5.68
N LEU A 82 3.69 -0.58 5.08
CA LEU A 82 3.01 -1.87 5.18
C LEU A 82 3.80 -3.00 4.51
N ILE A 83 4.31 -2.82 3.29
CA ILE A 83 5.12 -3.84 2.62
C ILE A 83 6.42 -4.12 3.40
N GLU A 84 7.17 -3.07 3.74
CA GLU A 84 8.47 -3.23 4.40
C GLU A 84 8.31 -3.75 5.83
N GLY A 85 7.26 -3.31 6.53
CA GLY A 85 6.89 -3.85 7.83
C GLY A 85 6.46 -5.31 7.76
N TYR A 86 5.71 -5.71 6.72
CA TYR A 86 5.38 -7.12 6.50
C TYR A 86 6.64 -7.97 6.25
N LYS A 87 7.60 -7.47 5.47
CA LYS A 87 8.90 -8.16 5.29
C LYS A 87 9.66 -8.32 6.60
N ARG A 88 9.56 -7.33 7.50
CA ARG A 88 10.31 -7.32 8.77
C ARG A 88 9.65 -8.17 9.86
N TRP A 89 8.34 -7.99 10.05
CA TRP A 89 7.59 -8.50 11.20
C TRP A 89 6.47 -9.47 10.79
N GLY A 90 6.30 -9.75 9.49
CA GLY A 90 5.18 -10.57 9.02
C GLY A 90 3.84 -9.94 9.35
N LEU A 91 2.86 -10.77 9.73
CA LEU A 91 1.52 -10.32 10.10
C LEU A 91 1.47 -9.53 11.42
N ASP A 92 2.50 -9.63 12.26
CA ASP A 92 2.56 -8.90 13.54
C ASP A 92 2.66 -7.38 13.32
N VAL A 93 3.06 -6.94 12.12
CA VAL A 93 3.04 -5.53 11.73
C VAL A 93 1.67 -4.88 11.92
N LEU A 94 0.59 -5.66 11.80
CA LEU A 94 -0.78 -5.14 11.95
C LEU A 94 -1.08 -4.64 13.35
N GLN A 95 -0.39 -5.16 14.36
CA GLN A 95 -0.51 -4.69 15.75
C GLN A 95 0.17 -3.33 15.97
N LEU A 96 1.05 -2.93 15.05
CA LEU A 96 1.82 -1.68 15.14
C LEU A 96 1.13 -0.51 14.44
N PHE A 97 0.11 -0.77 13.61
CA PHE A 97 -0.56 0.28 12.85
C PHE A 97 -1.63 1.02 13.66
N ASN A 98 -1.52 2.34 13.63
CA ASN A 98 -2.57 3.23 14.09
C ASN A 98 -3.34 3.76 12.88
N GLY A 99 -4.62 3.44 12.80
CA GLY A 99 -5.49 4.00 11.77
C GLY A 99 -6.52 2.99 11.29
N MET A 100 -6.81 3.06 10.00
CA MET A 100 -7.76 2.19 9.34
C MET A 100 -7.17 1.86 7.98
N SER A 101 -7.07 0.58 7.65
CA SER A 101 -6.55 0.10 6.37
C SER A 101 -7.30 -1.14 5.91
N ALA A 102 -7.40 -1.28 4.59
CA ALA A 102 -7.83 -2.49 3.92
C ALA A 102 -6.85 -2.76 2.78
N PHE A 103 -6.33 -3.97 2.69
CA PHE A 103 -5.33 -4.34 1.69
C PHE A 103 -5.42 -5.82 1.29
N ALA A 104 -4.82 -6.15 0.16
CA ALA A 104 -4.67 -7.51 -0.36
C ALA A 104 -3.36 -7.65 -1.15
#